data_AF-A0A7W0LIQ0-F1
#
_entry.id   AF-A0A7W0LIQ0-F1
#
_cell.length_a   1.000
_cell.length_b   1.000
_cell.length_c   1.000
_cell.angle_alpha   90.00
_cell.angle_beta   90.00
_cell.angle_gamma   90.00
#
_symmetry.space_group_name_H-M   'P 1'
#
loop_
_entity.id
_entity.type
_entity.pdbx_description
1 polymer ?
#
loop_
_entity_poly.entity_id
_entity_poly.type
_entity_poly.pdbx_seq_one_letter_code
_entity_poly.pdbx_strand_id
1 'polypeptide(L)' 'MTRLLVVLAALVALAIPAVAFSHSSDPDHDRMSNRAERLSGTNPRVADTDNDCVTDDDEDADHDGVDNANEIDEGTK' A
#
# COMPACT_ATOMS: atom_id res chain seq x y z
N MET A 1 -21.49 49.12 -9.77
CA MET A 1 -21.57 47.69 -10.15
C MET A 1 -20.16 47.15 -10.21
N THR A 2 -19.68 46.63 -9.09
CA THR A 2 -18.27 46.28 -8.86
C THR A 2 -17.95 44.93 -9.48
N ARG A 3 -17.07 44.94 -10.50
CA ARG A 3 -16.38 43.74 -10.99
C ARG A 3 -15.31 43.36 -9.97
N LEU A 4 -15.31 42.13 -9.48
CA LEU A 4 -14.24 41.61 -8.63
C LEU A 4 -14.19 40.06 -8.66
N LEU A 5 -13.02 39.54 -9.08
CA LEU A 5 -12.38 38.25 -8.72
C LEU A 5 -13.13 36.94 -9.02
N VAL A 6 -12.50 35.77 -9.21
CA VAL A 6 -11.21 35.29 -9.74
C VAL A 6 -11.42 33.78 -9.84
N VAL A 7 -10.97 33.20 -10.95
CA VAL A 7 -10.48 31.82 -11.15
C VAL A 7 -10.67 30.84 -9.98
N LEU A 8 -11.40 29.74 -10.20
CA LEU A 8 -11.01 28.46 -9.61
C LEU A 8 -11.20 27.32 -10.61
N ALA A 9 -10.06 26.78 -11.00
CA ALA A 9 -9.76 25.55 -11.70
C ALA A 9 -10.93 24.63 -12.06
N ALA A 10 -11.15 24.48 -13.38
CA ALA A 10 -11.59 23.21 -13.91
C ALA A 10 -10.44 22.19 -13.78
N LEU A 11 -10.56 21.24 -12.87
CA LEU A 11 -10.12 19.87 -13.17
C LEU A 11 -10.93 18.89 -12.33
N VAL A 12 -11.71 18.10 -13.05
CA VAL A 12 -12.50 16.97 -12.59
C VAL A 12 -11.58 15.97 -11.90
N ALA A 13 -11.58 15.92 -10.57
CA ALA A 13 -11.12 14.75 -9.83
C ALA A 13 -12.24 13.72 -9.87
N LEU A 14 -12.49 13.16 -11.06
CA LEU A 14 -13.20 11.89 -11.17
C LEU A 14 -12.39 10.90 -10.35
N ALA A 15 -13.01 10.32 -9.32
CA ALA A 15 -12.44 9.26 -8.52
C ALA A 15 -11.61 8.36 -9.41
N ILE A 16 -10.29 8.38 -9.22
CA ILE A 16 -9.44 7.31 -9.72
C ILE A 16 -10.05 6.10 -9.02
N PRO A 17 -10.73 5.16 -9.71
CA PRO A 17 -11.08 3.93 -9.05
C PRO A 17 -9.74 3.40 -8.57
N ALA A 18 -9.59 3.17 -7.26
CA ALA A 18 -8.40 2.56 -6.69
C ALA A 18 -7.98 1.50 -7.70
N VAL A 19 -6.89 1.78 -8.41
CA VAL A 19 -6.36 0.87 -9.40
C VAL A 19 -6.00 -0.31 -8.54
N ALA A 20 -6.87 -1.31 -8.54
CA ALA A 20 -6.63 -2.56 -7.87
C ALA A 20 -5.40 -3.09 -8.59
N PHE A 21 -4.23 -2.77 -8.03
CA PHE A 21 -3.05 -3.55 -8.21
C PHE A 21 -3.52 -4.94 -7.82
N SER A 22 -3.87 -5.74 -8.82
CA SER A 22 -3.99 -7.18 -8.62
C SER A 22 -2.56 -7.60 -8.33
N HIS A 23 -2.18 -7.53 -7.05
CA HIS A 23 -1.09 -8.27 -6.49
C HIS A 23 -1.32 -9.70 -6.94
N SER A 24 -0.43 -10.14 -7.83
CA SER A 24 -0.50 -11.44 -8.48
C SER A 24 -0.56 -12.51 -7.39
N SER A 25 -1.77 -12.96 -7.04
CA SER A 25 -2.08 -13.78 -5.85
C SER A 25 -1.78 -13.05 -4.53
N ASP A 26 -2.86 -12.68 -3.82
CA ASP A 26 -2.92 -12.16 -2.45
C ASP A 26 -4.06 -12.94 -1.75
N PRO A 27 -3.78 -14.10 -1.11
CA PRO A 27 -4.79 -15.03 -0.57
C PRO A 27 -5.34 -14.66 0.81
N ASP A 28 -4.59 -13.87 1.56
CA ASP A 28 -4.89 -13.34 2.90
C ASP A 28 -5.47 -11.93 2.87
N HIS A 29 -5.39 -11.25 1.74
CA HIS A 29 -5.94 -9.92 1.51
C HIS A 29 -5.32 -8.83 2.39
N ASP A 30 -4.01 -8.96 2.66
CA ASP A 30 -3.22 -7.98 3.40
C ASP A 30 -2.58 -6.91 2.50
N ARG A 31 -2.82 -6.98 1.18
CA ARG A 31 -2.28 -6.07 0.15
C ARG A 31 -0.81 -6.29 -0.19
N MET A 32 -0.16 -7.33 0.32
CA MET A 32 1.08 -7.84 -0.25
C MET A 32 0.78 -8.92 -1.30
N SER A 33 1.76 -9.18 -2.17
CA SER A 33 1.67 -10.33 -3.08
C SER A 33 2.44 -11.50 -2.49
N ASN A 34 2.06 -12.74 -2.85
CA ASN A 34 2.82 -13.94 -2.46
C ASN A 34 4.33 -13.86 -2.77
N ARG A 35 4.73 -13.05 -3.76
CA ARG A 35 6.15 -12.83 -4.08
C ARG A 35 6.80 -11.87 -3.11
N ALA A 36 6.12 -10.78 -2.77
CA ALA A 36 6.56 -9.79 -1.80
C ALA A 36 6.72 -10.43 -0.41
N GLU A 37 5.70 -11.15 0.04
CA GLU A 37 5.73 -11.83 1.34
C GLU A 37 6.86 -12.84 1.47
N ARG A 38 7.15 -13.59 0.39
CA ARG A 38 8.32 -14.48 0.37
C ARG A 38 9.66 -13.74 0.46
N LEU A 39 9.73 -12.48 0.04
CA LEU A 39 10.94 -11.66 0.16
C LEU A 39 11.05 -11.09 1.58
N SER A 40 9.95 -10.63 2.17
CA SER A 40 9.88 -10.11 3.55
C SER A 40 9.92 -11.22 4.61
N GLY A 41 9.68 -12.48 4.22
CA GLY A 41 9.70 -13.63 5.14
C GLY A 41 8.37 -13.91 5.85
N THR A 42 7.29 -13.29 5.40
CA THR A 42 5.93 -13.45 5.91
C THR A 42 5.19 -14.60 5.21
N ASN A 43 3.96 -14.90 5.63
CA ASN A 43 3.20 -16.08 5.20
C ASN A 43 2.02 -15.71 4.28
N PRO A 44 2.03 -16.13 2.99
CA PRO A 44 1.00 -15.83 1.96
C PRO A 44 -0.42 -16.30 2.17
N ARG A 45 -0.78 -16.68 3.38
CA ARG A 45 -2.13 -17.14 3.75
C ARG A 45 -2.55 -16.59 5.11
N VAL A 46 -1.77 -15.71 5.71
CA VAL A 46 -1.97 -15.15 7.04
C VAL A 46 -1.58 -13.68 7.00
N ALA A 47 -2.59 -12.80 7.02
CA ALA A 47 -2.39 -11.34 6.94
C ALA A 47 -1.55 -10.70 8.06
N ASP A 48 -1.28 -11.44 9.14
CA ASP A 48 -0.53 -11.04 10.34
C ASP A 48 0.21 -12.30 10.79
N THR A 49 1.42 -12.48 10.25
CA THR A 49 2.17 -13.72 10.34
C THR A 49 2.59 -14.04 11.77
N ASP A 50 2.93 -13.02 12.56
CA ASP A 50 3.44 -13.19 13.92
C ASP A 50 2.37 -12.99 15.03
N ASN A 51 1.16 -12.56 14.65
CA ASN A 51 -0.02 -12.32 15.48
C ASN A 51 0.16 -11.21 16.52
N ASP A 52 0.92 -10.16 16.18
CA ASP A 52 1.12 -9.00 17.04
C ASP A 52 0.06 -7.88 16.86
N CYS A 53 -0.92 -8.11 15.97
CA CYS A 53 -1.98 -7.19 15.56
C CYS A 53 -1.56 -6.10 14.56
N VAL A 54 -0.39 -6.22 13.93
CA VAL A 54 0.01 -5.47 12.74
C VAL A 54 -0.10 -6.40 11.53
N THR A 55 -0.54 -5.89 10.38
CA THR A 55 -0.59 -6.70 9.15
C THR A 55 0.79 -6.76 8.51
N ASP A 56 1.09 -7.85 7.82
CA ASP A 56 2.40 -8.06 7.20
C ASP A 56 2.81 -6.91 6.25
N ASP A 57 1.85 -6.21 5.64
CA ASP A 57 2.10 -5.03 4.80
C ASP A 57 2.56 -3.79 5.59
N ASP A 58 2.02 -3.60 6.78
CA ASP A 58 2.27 -2.48 7.70
C ASP A 58 3.40 -2.76 8.71
N GLU A 59 3.96 -3.98 8.72
CA GLU A 59 5.08 -4.39 9.58
C GLU A 59 6.43 -3.81 9.13
N ASP A 60 7.32 -3.52 10.09
CA ASP A 60 8.75 -3.21 9.88
C ASP A 60 9.57 -4.36 10.50
N ALA A 61 9.58 -5.51 9.82
CA ALA A 61 10.08 -6.76 10.39
C ALA A 61 11.57 -6.69 10.78
N ASP A 62 12.37 -5.90 10.07
CA ASP A 62 13.80 -5.76 10.33
C ASP A 62 14.21 -4.46 11.02
N HIS A 63 13.23 -3.64 11.42
CA HIS A 63 13.36 -2.46 12.28
C HIS A 63 14.27 -1.37 11.70
N ASP A 64 14.20 -1.16 10.39
CA ASP A 64 14.97 -0.11 9.71
C ASP A 64 14.19 1.21 9.54
N GLY A 65 12.91 1.21 9.90
CA GLY A 65 12.02 2.35 9.89
C GLY A 65 11.18 2.49 8.61
N VAL A 66 11.15 1.46 7.76
CA VAL A 66 10.31 1.37 6.56
C VAL A 66 9.39 0.15 6.69
N ASP A 67 8.11 0.30 6.35
CA ASP A 67 7.17 -0.83 6.33
C ASP A 67 7.39 -1.74 5.12
N ASN A 68 7.07 -3.03 5.27
CA ASN A 68 7.30 -4.08 4.28
C ASN A 68 6.68 -3.75 2.91
N ALA A 69 5.50 -3.12 2.86
CA ALA A 69 4.87 -2.73 1.61
C ALA A 69 5.69 -1.67 0.86
N ASN A 70 6.16 -0.65 1.57
CA ASN A 70 6.91 0.46 1.02
C ASN A 70 8.34 0.02 0.66
N GLU A 71 8.92 -0.96 1.36
CA GLU A 71 10.20 -1.57 0.99
C GLU A 71 10.17 -2.24 -0.40
N ILE A 72 9.06 -2.88 -0.73
CA ILE A 72 8.85 -3.56 -2.01
C ILE A 72 8.71 -2.54 -3.15
N ASP A 73 8.09 -1.40 -2.88
CA ASP A 73 7.92 -0.30 -3.84
C ASP A 73 9.22 0.50 -4.05
N GLU A 74 9.98 0.73 -2.97
CA GLU A 74 11.25 1.45 -3.01
C GLU A 74 12.44 0.57 -3.41
N GLY A 75 12.28 -0.75 -3.34
CA GLY A 75 13.33 -1.73 -3.63
C GLY A 75 14.48 -1.67 -2.62
N THR A 76 14.15 -1.37 -1.36
CA THR A 76 15.11 -1.35 -0.24
C THR A 76 15.43 -2.76 0.27
N LYS A 77 14.64 -3.76 -0.15
CA LYS A 77 14.80 -5.20 0.14
C LYS A 77 14.54 -6.09 -1.08
#